data_AF-A0A8T2NLT8-F1
#
_entry.id   AF-A0A8T2NLT8-F1
#
_cell.length_a   1.000
_cell.length_b   1.000
_cell.length_c   1.000
_cell.angle_alpha   90.00
_cell.angle_beta   90.00
_cell.angle_gamma   90.00
#
_symmetry.space_group_name_H-M   'P 1'
#
loop_
_entity.id
_entity.type
_entity.pdbx_description
1 polymer ?
#
loop_
_entity_poly.entity_id
_entity_poly.type
_entity_poly.pdbx_seq_one_letter_code
_entity_poly.pdbx_strand_id
1 'polypeptide(L)'
;MSSTAMKKKVLLMGKSGSGKTSMRSIIFANYIARDTRRLGATSKDRKVTEKSRRRMLAIDLQENLIKTEAQLTIPVSPPSVPVDVEHSHVRFLGNLVLNLWDCGGQDTFMENYFTSQRDNIFRNVEVLIYVFDVESRELEKDMHYYQSCLEAILQNSPDAKVFCLVHKMDLVQEDQRDLPLCLQMFQIFKEREEDLKRLSRPLACTCFRTSIWDETLYKAWSSIVYQLIPNVQQLETNLRNFAQIIEADEVLLFERATFLVISHYQCKEQRDAHRFEKISNIIKQFKLSCSKLAASFQSMEVRNSNFAAFIDVFTSNTYVMVIMSDPSIREYALLCSSCSLKLLRLRSSTSATPGSTLRNWSAWMDPNTACTCACARRAQHFTSTPPAQSG
;
A
#
# COMPACT_ATOMS: atom_id res chain seq x y z
N MET A 1 18.22 -19.33 -9.32
CA MET A 1 17.97 -19.41 -7.87
C MET A 1 16.62 -18.75 -7.61
N SER A 2 15.62 -19.53 -7.16
CA SER A 2 14.29 -19.01 -6.83
C SER A 2 14.44 -17.95 -5.73
N SER A 3 14.20 -16.69 -6.07
CA SER A 3 14.09 -15.59 -5.10
C SER A 3 12.96 -15.91 -4.13
N THR A 4 13.28 -16.47 -2.97
CA THR A 4 12.30 -16.68 -1.90
C THR A 4 11.77 -15.32 -1.48
N ALA A 5 10.49 -15.08 -1.74
CA ALA A 5 9.83 -13.84 -1.37
C ALA A 5 9.99 -13.58 0.13
N MET A 6 10.43 -12.37 0.50
CA MET A 6 10.64 -11.99 1.89
C MET A 6 9.29 -11.81 2.57
N LYS A 7 9.00 -12.68 3.54
CA LYS A 7 7.76 -12.64 4.31
C LYS A 7 7.97 -11.78 5.55
N LYS A 8 7.15 -10.76 5.74
CA LYS A 8 7.15 -9.88 6.92
C LYS A 8 5.81 -10.01 7.64
N LYS A 9 5.85 -10.37 8.92
CA LYS A 9 4.64 -10.50 9.76
C LYS A 9 4.29 -9.15 10.37
N VAL A 10 3.07 -8.69 10.11
CA VAL A 10 2.52 -7.43 10.61
C VAL A 10 1.31 -7.75 11.47
N LEU A 11 1.39 -7.42 12.76
CA LEU A 11 0.25 -7.55 13.67
C LEU A 11 -0.58 -6.27 13.64
N LEU A 12 -1.90 -6.42 13.51
CA LEU A 12 -2.87 -5.32 13.62
C LEU A 12 -3.78 -5.61 14.81
N MET A 13 -3.56 -4.88 15.90
CA MET A 13 -4.22 -5.11 17.21
C MET A 13 -4.90 -3.84 17.72
N GLY A 14 -5.76 -4.01 18.72
CA GLY A 14 -6.55 -2.95 19.34
C GLY A 14 -7.97 -3.40 19.62
N LYS A 15 -8.68 -2.65 20.47
CA LYS A 15 -10.02 -3.00 20.94
C LYS A 15 -11.04 -3.16 19.81
N SER A 16 -12.08 -3.94 20.05
CA SER A 16 -13.20 -4.12 19.13
C SER A 16 -13.81 -2.76 18.76
N GLY A 17 -14.15 -2.58 17.49
CA GLY A 17 -14.70 -1.31 17.00
C GLY A 17 -13.68 -0.20 16.71
N SER A 18 -12.39 -0.38 17.02
CA SER A 18 -11.37 0.66 16.79
C SER A 18 -11.05 0.96 15.32
N GLY A 19 -11.56 0.19 14.37
CA GLY A 19 -11.43 0.45 12.92
C GLY A 19 -10.34 -0.33 12.18
N LYS A 20 -9.69 -1.32 12.83
CA LYS A 20 -8.65 -2.20 12.24
C LYS A 20 -9.01 -2.77 10.85
N THR A 21 -10.11 -3.52 10.79
CA THR A 21 -10.58 -4.18 9.57
C THR A 21 -11.01 -3.18 8.50
N SER A 22 -11.54 -2.02 8.89
CA SER A 22 -11.87 -0.92 7.98
C SER A 22 -10.61 -0.38 7.30
N MET A 23 -9.56 -0.10 8.06
CA MET A 23 -8.27 0.38 7.52
C MET A 23 -7.65 -0.63 6.54
N ARG A 24 -7.57 -1.91 6.95
CA ARG A 24 -7.06 -2.98 6.10
C ARG A 24 -7.84 -3.07 4.78
N SER A 25 -9.17 -2.99 4.86
CA SER A 25 -10.03 -3.13 3.69
C SER A 25 -9.91 -1.96 2.71
N ILE A 26 -9.73 -0.73 3.21
CA ILE A 26 -9.54 0.45 2.36
C ILE A 26 -8.21 0.35 1.59
N ILE A 27 -7.11 0.07 2.31
CA ILE A 27 -5.78 0.06 1.70
C ILE A 27 -5.61 -1.14 0.76
N PHE A 28 -5.94 -2.34 1.23
CA PHE A 28 -5.58 -3.60 0.55
C PHE A 28 -6.74 -4.28 -0.19
N ALA A 29 -8.00 -3.96 0.13
CA ALA A 29 -9.17 -4.62 -0.47
C ALA A 29 -10.05 -3.70 -1.34
N ASN A 30 -9.58 -2.48 -1.64
CA ASN A 30 -10.29 -1.53 -2.52
C ASN A 30 -11.66 -1.10 -1.99
N TYR A 31 -11.87 -1.14 -0.66
CA TYR A 31 -13.07 -0.59 -0.05
C TYR A 31 -13.00 0.94 -0.04
N ILE A 32 -14.16 1.57 -0.21
CA ILE A 32 -14.35 2.99 0.11
C ILE A 32 -14.83 3.12 1.57
N ALA A 33 -14.53 4.25 2.21
CA ALA A 33 -14.84 4.49 3.61
C ALA A 33 -16.29 4.14 3.99
N ARG A 34 -17.27 4.56 3.17
CA ARG A 34 -18.69 4.26 3.39
C ARG A 34 -19.04 2.77 3.39
N ASP A 35 -18.32 1.95 2.63
CA ASP A 35 -18.59 0.52 2.53
C ASP A 35 -18.14 -0.24 3.79
N THR A 36 -17.21 0.34 4.56
CA THR A 36 -16.71 -0.25 5.81
C THR A 36 -17.77 -0.35 6.90
N ARG A 37 -18.85 0.44 6.83
CA ARG A 37 -20.00 0.35 7.76
C ARG A 37 -20.70 -1.01 7.72
N ARG A 38 -20.50 -1.78 6.64
CA ARG A 38 -21.08 -3.13 6.47
C ARG A 38 -20.20 -4.24 7.02
N LEU A 39 -18.98 -3.91 7.48
CA LEU A 39 -18.08 -4.89 8.06
C LEU A 39 -18.61 -5.28 9.44
N GLY A 40 -18.81 -6.58 9.65
CA GLY A 40 -19.11 -7.13 10.97
C GLY A 40 -17.87 -7.15 11.86
N ALA A 41 -18.06 -7.44 13.14
CA ALA A 41 -16.94 -7.77 14.02
C ALA A 41 -16.15 -8.96 13.44
N THR A 42 -14.83 -8.93 13.56
CA THR A 42 -13.85 -9.86 12.94
C THR A 42 -14.04 -11.35 13.26
N SER A 43 -15.11 -11.75 13.95
CA SER A 43 -15.38 -13.13 14.36
C SER A 43 -16.87 -13.49 14.52
N LYS A 44 -17.83 -12.69 14.02
CA LYS A 44 -19.22 -13.17 13.94
C LYS A 44 -19.39 -14.06 12.71
N ASP A 45 -19.59 -15.36 12.95
CA ASP A 45 -20.13 -16.38 12.03
C ASP A 45 -20.01 -16.04 10.55
N ARG A 46 -19.02 -16.62 9.87
CA ARG A 46 -19.11 -16.81 8.41
C ARG A 46 -20.16 -17.87 8.09
N LYS A 47 -21.44 -17.56 8.33
CA LYS A 47 -22.44 -17.77 7.26
C LYS A 47 -22.22 -16.66 6.24
N VAL A 48 -21.04 -16.66 5.61
CA VAL A 48 -20.84 -15.93 4.35
C VAL A 48 -21.74 -16.66 3.37
N THR A 49 -22.93 -16.09 3.25
CA THR A 49 -23.85 -16.33 2.15
C THR A 49 -23.01 -16.44 0.89
N GLU A 50 -23.13 -17.60 0.25
CA GLU A 50 -22.62 -17.98 -1.06
C GLU A 50 -22.79 -16.90 -2.16
N LYS A 51 -23.60 -15.87 -1.86
CA LYS A 51 -23.88 -14.68 -2.65
C LYS A 51 -22.67 -13.75 -2.87
N SER A 52 -21.71 -13.67 -1.95
CA SER A 52 -20.54 -12.79 -2.11
C SER A 52 -19.41 -13.43 -2.94
N ARG A 53 -19.32 -14.76 -2.95
CA ARG A 53 -18.34 -15.49 -3.79
C ARG A 53 -18.84 -15.66 -5.23
N ARG A 54 -20.16 -15.70 -5.45
CA ARG A 54 -20.78 -15.68 -6.79
C ARG A 54 -20.61 -14.38 -7.58
N ARG A 55 -20.20 -13.27 -6.94
CA ARG A 55 -19.89 -12.02 -7.67
C ARG A 55 -18.45 -11.92 -8.20
N MET A 56 -17.56 -12.86 -7.85
CA MET A 56 -16.15 -12.83 -8.27
C MET A 56 -15.78 -14.00 -9.22
N LEU A 57 -16.73 -14.91 -9.50
CA LEU A 57 -16.56 -16.07 -10.38
C LEU A 57 -17.69 -16.18 -11.42
N ALA A 58 -18.21 -15.04 -11.89
CA ALA A 58 -19.19 -14.96 -12.97
C ALA A 58 -18.61 -14.27 -14.22
N ILE A 59 -17.32 -14.50 -14.48
CA ILE A 59 -16.66 -14.26 -15.76
C ILE A 59 -15.76 -15.47 -16.00
N ASP A 60 -16.38 -16.62 -16.19
CA ASP A 60 -15.92 -17.67 -17.11
C ASP A 60 -16.83 -18.89 -16.97
N LEU A 61 -17.06 -19.54 -18.11
CA LEU A 61 -17.84 -20.77 -18.31
C LEU A 61 -19.34 -20.57 -18.52
N GLN A 62 -19.65 -20.10 -19.72
CA GLN A 62 -20.79 -20.56 -20.47
C GLN A 62 -20.37 -21.81 -21.24
N GLU A 63 -20.69 -23.01 -20.73
CA GLU A 63 -21.06 -24.18 -21.54
C GLU A 63 -21.40 -25.42 -20.69
N ASN A 64 -22.52 -26.05 -21.09
CA ASN A 64 -22.93 -27.44 -20.91
C ASN A 64 -23.64 -27.87 -19.61
N LEU A 65 -24.97 -27.99 -19.77
CA LEU A 65 -25.83 -28.96 -19.09
C LEU A 65 -25.25 -30.38 -19.16
N ILE A 66 -25.33 -31.14 -18.07
CA ILE A 66 -25.90 -32.50 -18.03
C ILE A 66 -26.26 -32.85 -16.57
N LYS A 67 -27.45 -33.43 -16.43
CA LYS A 67 -28.09 -33.95 -15.22
C LYS A 67 -27.31 -35.13 -14.65
N THR A 68 -27.12 -35.22 -13.33
CA THR A 68 -27.31 -36.48 -12.58
C THR A 68 -27.51 -36.19 -11.09
N GLU A 69 -28.67 -36.58 -10.58
CA GLU A 69 -28.92 -36.75 -9.15
C GLU A 69 -28.08 -37.93 -8.65
N ALA A 70 -27.19 -37.68 -7.69
CA ALA A 70 -26.60 -38.74 -6.88
C ALA A 70 -26.41 -38.22 -5.46
N GLN A 71 -27.09 -38.87 -4.53
CA GLN A 71 -26.91 -38.76 -3.09
C GLN A 71 -25.42 -38.94 -2.75
N LEU A 72 -24.79 -37.90 -2.19
CA LEU A 72 -23.57 -38.06 -1.41
C LEU A 72 -23.80 -37.43 -0.04
N THR A 73 -23.87 -38.29 0.96
CA THR A 73 -23.79 -37.97 2.39
C THR A 73 -22.60 -37.04 2.64
N ILE A 74 -22.90 -35.81 3.05
CA ILE A 74 -21.88 -34.83 3.46
C ILE A 74 -21.28 -35.33 4.79
N PRO A 75 -19.95 -35.52 4.90
CA PRO A 75 -19.34 -35.74 6.20
C PRO A 75 -19.52 -34.47 7.01
N VAL A 76 -20.17 -34.57 8.17
CA VAL A 76 -20.25 -33.47 9.12
C VAL A 76 -18.82 -33.19 9.60
N SER A 77 -18.19 -32.16 9.02
CA SER A 77 -16.91 -31.66 9.49
C SER A 77 -17.06 -31.21 10.95
N PRO A 78 -16.06 -31.46 11.82
CA PRO A 78 -16.14 -31.05 13.22
C PRO A 78 -16.32 -29.52 13.32
N PRO A 79 -16.95 -29.02 14.40
CA PRO A 79 -17.29 -27.62 14.56
C PRO A 79 -16.05 -26.75 14.39
N SER A 80 -16.11 -25.82 13.45
CA SER A 80 -15.04 -24.84 13.19
C SER A 80 -14.82 -23.99 14.43
N VAL A 81 -13.60 -24.06 14.98
CA VAL A 81 -13.10 -23.12 15.99
C VAL A 81 -13.34 -21.69 15.48
N PRO A 82 -13.87 -20.76 16.30
CA PRO A 82 -14.03 -19.37 15.89
C PRO A 82 -12.69 -18.84 15.36
N VAL A 83 -12.67 -18.37 14.11
CA VAL A 83 -11.45 -17.82 13.50
C VAL A 83 -11.16 -16.50 14.20
N ASP A 84 -10.19 -16.54 15.11
CA ASP A 84 -9.82 -15.47 16.02
C ASP A 84 -9.05 -14.34 15.32
N VAL A 85 -8.25 -14.70 14.31
CA VAL A 85 -7.39 -13.80 13.54
C VAL A 85 -7.66 -13.95 12.05
N GLU A 86 -7.93 -12.84 11.37
CA GLU A 86 -8.05 -12.84 9.91
C GLU A 86 -6.68 -12.60 9.27
N HIS A 87 -6.17 -13.61 8.57
CA HIS A 87 -4.89 -13.54 7.86
C HIS A 87 -5.08 -13.01 6.43
N SER A 88 -4.30 -11.99 6.07
CA SER A 88 -4.22 -11.45 4.72
C SER A 88 -2.78 -11.50 4.20
N HIS A 89 -2.58 -12.10 3.03
CA HIS A 89 -1.29 -12.15 2.36
C HIS A 89 -1.27 -11.13 1.23
N VAL A 90 -0.58 -10.01 1.44
CA VAL A 90 -0.46 -8.94 0.45
C VAL A 90 0.93 -8.99 -0.17
N ARG A 91 0.99 -9.22 -1.48
CA ARG A 91 2.25 -9.09 -2.23
C ARG A 91 2.48 -7.61 -2.53
N PHE A 92 3.63 -7.10 -2.12
CA PHE A 92 4.05 -5.72 -2.28
C PHE A 92 5.36 -5.69 -3.08
N LEU A 93 5.49 -4.80 -4.06
CA LEU A 93 6.70 -4.68 -4.89
C LEU A 93 7.20 -5.98 -5.56
N GLY A 94 6.32 -6.98 -5.71
CA GLY A 94 6.66 -8.28 -6.28
C GLY A 94 7.28 -9.25 -5.27
N ASN A 95 8.42 -8.92 -4.65
CA ASN A 95 9.19 -9.85 -3.81
C ASN A 95 8.92 -9.74 -2.30
N LEU A 96 8.28 -8.66 -1.82
CA LEU A 96 7.87 -8.49 -0.43
C LEU A 96 6.47 -9.07 -0.23
N VAL A 97 6.29 -9.90 0.78
CA VAL A 97 4.97 -10.43 1.16
C VAL A 97 4.68 -9.99 2.58
N LEU A 98 3.66 -9.14 2.72
CA LEU A 98 3.14 -8.70 3.99
C LEU A 98 2.09 -9.70 4.46
N ASN A 99 2.38 -10.38 5.57
CA ASN A 99 1.44 -11.26 6.24
C ASN A 99 0.77 -10.42 7.33
N LEU A 100 -0.39 -9.86 7.02
CA LEU A 100 -1.15 -9.01 7.92
C LEU A 100 -2.10 -9.87 8.74
N TRP A 101 -1.97 -9.79 10.06
CA TRP A 101 -2.77 -10.51 11.04
C TRP A 101 -3.71 -9.51 11.68
N ASP A 102 -4.98 -9.50 11.26
CA ASP A 102 -6.01 -8.65 11.87
C ASP A 102 -6.66 -9.41 13.02
N CYS A 103 -6.26 -9.05 14.25
CA CYS A 103 -6.70 -9.71 15.46
C CYS A 103 -8.05 -9.17 15.92
N GLY A 104 -9.00 -10.06 16.25
CA GLY A 104 -10.27 -9.69 16.85
C GLY A 104 -10.07 -8.97 18.18
N GLY A 105 -10.63 -7.75 18.30
CA GLY A 105 -10.40 -6.92 19.50
C GLY A 105 -11.38 -7.15 20.66
N GLN A 106 -12.14 -8.25 20.68
CA GLN A 106 -13.07 -8.52 21.79
C GLN A 106 -12.28 -9.00 23.01
N ASP A 107 -12.72 -8.68 24.22
CA ASP A 107 -11.97 -8.95 25.46
C ASP A 107 -11.58 -10.44 25.59
N THR A 108 -12.51 -11.34 25.28
CA THR A 108 -12.29 -12.80 25.30
C THR A 108 -11.17 -13.24 24.34
N PHE A 109 -11.08 -12.63 23.16
CA PHE A 109 -10.02 -12.92 22.20
C PHE A 109 -8.68 -12.32 22.64
N MET A 110 -8.69 -11.10 23.15
CA MET A 110 -7.49 -10.44 23.68
C MET A 110 -6.86 -11.27 24.80
N GLU A 111 -7.66 -11.77 25.75
CA GLU A 111 -7.18 -12.65 26.82
C GLU A 111 -6.60 -13.96 26.30
N ASN A 112 -7.23 -14.57 25.27
CA ASN A 112 -6.71 -15.77 24.62
C ASN A 112 -5.36 -15.54 23.92
N TYR A 113 -5.16 -14.36 23.32
CA TYR A 113 -3.88 -14.01 22.70
C TYR A 113 -2.74 -13.91 23.71
N PHE A 114 -2.99 -13.44 24.93
CA PHE A 114 -1.94 -13.30 25.95
C PHE A 114 -1.69 -14.57 26.76
N THR A 115 -2.66 -15.49 26.79
CA THR A 115 -2.59 -16.74 27.54
C THR A 115 -2.23 -17.91 26.62
N SER A 116 -3.20 -18.39 25.84
CA SER A 116 -3.10 -19.66 25.10
C SER A 116 -2.34 -19.54 23.78
N GLN A 117 -2.42 -18.37 23.11
CA GLN A 117 -1.83 -18.17 21.79
C GLN A 117 -0.62 -17.23 21.77
N ARG A 118 -0.07 -16.89 22.92
CA ARG A 118 0.99 -15.87 23.07
C ARG A 118 2.17 -16.11 22.12
N ASP A 119 2.73 -17.31 22.14
CA ASP A 119 3.90 -17.64 21.32
C ASP A 119 3.57 -17.64 19.82
N ASN A 120 2.36 -18.06 19.44
CA ASN A 120 1.95 -18.08 18.03
C ASN A 120 1.75 -16.65 17.48
N ILE A 121 1.12 -15.78 18.26
CA ILE A 121 0.81 -14.41 17.85
C ILE A 121 2.06 -13.54 17.87
N PHE A 122 2.85 -13.57 18.94
CA PHE A 122 3.92 -12.58 19.16
C PHE A 122 5.32 -13.01 18.67
N ARG A 123 5.47 -14.22 18.12
CA ARG A 123 6.73 -14.67 17.52
C ARG A 123 6.93 -14.15 16.09
N ASN A 124 8.18 -13.82 15.77
CA ASN A 124 8.66 -13.35 14.46
C ASN A 124 7.85 -12.16 13.93
N VAL A 125 7.48 -11.24 14.82
CA VAL A 125 6.75 -10.02 14.47
C VAL A 125 7.75 -8.97 14.02
N GLU A 126 7.53 -8.40 12.86
CA GLU A 126 8.39 -7.33 12.32
C GLU A 126 7.82 -5.96 12.68
N VAL A 127 6.48 -5.87 12.66
CA VAL A 127 5.76 -4.64 12.95
C VAL A 127 4.51 -4.96 13.77
N LEU A 128 4.32 -4.22 14.86
CA LEU A 128 3.07 -4.13 15.60
C LEU A 128 2.38 -2.80 15.27
N ILE A 129 1.17 -2.86 14.74
CA ILE A 129 0.28 -1.71 14.56
C ILE A 129 -0.83 -1.83 15.60
N TYR A 130 -0.81 -0.95 16.59
CA TYR A 130 -1.86 -0.88 17.61
C TYR A 130 -2.79 0.31 17.35
N VAL A 131 -4.10 0.05 17.34
CA VAL A 131 -5.13 1.01 16.95
C VAL A 131 -5.97 1.41 18.15
N PHE A 132 -5.89 2.68 18.52
CA PHE A 132 -6.69 3.32 19.56
C PHE A 132 -7.87 4.04 18.94
N ASP A 133 -9.03 3.92 19.56
CA ASP A 133 -10.22 4.70 19.20
C ASP A 133 -10.24 5.99 20.00
N VAL A 134 -10.29 7.15 19.34
CA VAL A 134 -10.30 8.46 20.04
C VAL A 134 -11.56 8.65 20.91
N GLU A 135 -12.67 8.01 20.56
CA GLU A 135 -13.92 8.07 21.34
C GLU A 135 -14.00 7.00 22.44
N SER A 136 -12.94 6.22 22.66
CA SER A 136 -12.95 5.17 23.68
C SER A 136 -13.18 5.77 25.07
N ARG A 137 -14.18 5.24 25.77
CA ARG A 137 -14.52 5.61 27.15
C ARG A 137 -13.72 4.84 28.20
N GLU A 138 -13.02 3.78 27.80
CA GLU A 138 -12.27 2.87 28.68
C GLU A 138 -10.77 2.95 28.36
N LEU A 139 -10.21 4.14 28.52
CA LEU A 139 -8.83 4.44 28.12
C LEU A 139 -7.82 3.64 28.95
N GLU A 140 -8.07 3.48 30.24
CA GLU A 140 -7.21 2.72 31.15
C GLU A 140 -7.12 1.26 30.71
N LYS A 141 -8.25 0.67 30.30
CA LYS A 141 -8.31 -0.71 29.79
C LYS A 141 -7.57 -0.85 28.45
N ASP A 142 -7.74 0.12 27.56
CA ASP A 142 -7.03 0.15 26.28
C ASP A 142 -5.51 0.23 26.47
N MET A 143 -5.06 1.03 27.45
CA MET A 143 -3.65 1.15 27.82
C MET A 143 -3.12 -0.14 28.45
N HIS A 144 -3.90 -0.80 29.31
CA HIS A 144 -3.52 -2.09 29.89
C HIS A 144 -3.32 -3.17 28.82
N TYR A 145 -4.25 -3.28 27.85
CA TYR A 145 -4.09 -4.21 26.73
C TYR A 145 -2.90 -3.85 25.84
N TYR A 146 -2.64 -2.57 25.63
CA TYR A 146 -1.47 -2.12 24.89
C TYR A 146 -0.17 -2.52 25.58
N GLN A 147 -0.03 -2.27 26.88
CA GLN A 147 1.13 -2.69 27.67
C GLN A 147 1.32 -4.19 27.64
N SER A 148 0.25 -4.97 27.78
CA SER A 148 0.29 -6.44 27.66
C SER A 148 0.83 -6.90 26.30
N CYS A 149 0.46 -6.21 25.20
CA CYS A 149 1.02 -6.48 23.88
C CYS A 149 2.52 -6.15 23.80
N LEU A 150 2.94 -5.02 24.38
CA LEU A 150 4.33 -4.61 24.38
C LEU A 150 5.22 -5.57 25.17
N GLU A 151 4.76 -6.05 26.32
CA GLU A 151 5.47 -7.07 27.11
C GLU A 151 5.62 -8.37 26.32
N ALA A 152 4.56 -8.81 25.64
CA ALA A 152 4.61 -10.00 24.80
C ALA A 152 5.56 -9.83 23.60
N ILE A 153 5.59 -8.65 22.98
CA ILE A 153 6.54 -8.32 21.90
C ILE A 153 7.97 -8.27 22.43
N LEU A 154 8.22 -7.62 23.55
CA LEU A 154 9.57 -7.47 24.10
C LEU A 154 10.20 -8.83 24.43
N GLN A 155 9.39 -9.80 24.85
CA GLN A 155 9.84 -11.17 25.14
C GLN A 155 10.06 -12.03 23.89
N ASN A 156 9.24 -11.86 22.85
CA ASN A 156 9.22 -12.78 21.70
C ASN A 156 9.83 -12.22 20.42
N SER A 157 9.79 -10.90 20.23
CA SER A 157 10.22 -10.18 19.04
C SER A 157 10.72 -8.76 19.41
N PRO A 158 11.86 -8.63 20.13
CA PRO A 158 12.34 -7.33 20.64
C PRO A 158 12.70 -6.32 19.54
N ASP A 159 13.04 -6.81 18.33
CA ASP A 159 13.37 -5.95 17.18
C ASP A 159 12.12 -5.44 16.43
N ALA A 160 10.91 -5.81 16.88
CA ALA A 160 9.67 -5.39 16.24
C ALA A 160 9.48 -3.88 16.36
N LYS A 161 9.09 -3.24 15.26
CA LYS A 161 8.78 -1.81 15.25
C LYS A 161 7.33 -1.58 15.69
N VAL A 162 7.12 -0.62 16.58
CA VAL A 162 5.80 -0.33 17.13
C VAL A 162 5.22 0.94 16.51
N PHE A 163 4.01 0.83 16.01
CA PHE A 163 3.22 1.95 15.51
C PHE A 163 1.90 2.04 16.24
N CYS A 164 1.58 3.24 16.73
CA CYS A 164 0.29 3.52 17.36
C CYS A 164 -0.53 4.45 16.48
N LEU A 165 -1.75 4.01 16.13
CA LEU A 165 -2.69 4.80 15.35
C LEU A 165 -3.78 5.31 16.30
N VAL A 166 -3.82 6.61 16.54
CA VAL A 166 -4.97 7.27 17.16
C VAL A 166 -5.99 7.47 16.04
N HIS A 167 -7.01 6.63 16.03
CA HIS A 167 -7.95 6.48 14.93
C HIS A 167 -9.29 7.18 15.20
N LYS A 168 -10.06 7.38 14.13
CA LYS A 168 -11.35 8.11 14.11
C LYS A 168 -11.25 9.57 14.55
N MET A 169 -10.13 10.21 14.22
CA MET A 169 -9.91 11.61 14.57
C MET A 169 -10.93 12.57 13.93
N ASP A 170 -11.66 12.12 12.91
CA ASP A 170 -12.81 12.82 12.33
C ASP A 170 -13.99 13.01 13.29
N LEU A 171 -14.06 12.25 14.38
CA LEU A 171 -15.14 12.31 15.36
C LEU A 171 -14.86 13.30 16.49
N VAL A 172 -13.68 13.92 16.54
CA VAL A 172 -13.41 15.02 17.46
C VAL A 172 -14.29 16.19 17.05
N GLN A 173 -15.17 16.61 17.96
CA GLN A 173 -16.09 17.72 17.74
C GLN A 173 -15.51 19.02 18.31
N GLU A 174 -15.96 20.15 17.76
CA GLU A 174 -15.62 21.49 18.28
C GLU A 174 -16.15 21.63 19.70
N ASP A 175 -15.23 21.86 20.65
CA ASP A 175 -15.61 22.28 21.99
C ASP A 175 -16.13 23.72 21.95
N GLN A 176 -17.12 24.06 22.78
CA GLN A 176 -17.67 25.42 22.88
C GLN A 176 -16.67 26.43 23.48
N ARG A 177 -15.51 25.96 23.94
CA ARG A 177 -14.47 26.72 24.63
C ARG A 177 -13.48 27.40 23.67
N ASP A 178 -13.95 28.26 22.77
CA ASP A 178 -13.19 29.22 21.91
C ASP A 178 -11.90 28.73 21.20
N LEU A 179 -11.59 27.44 21.22
CA LEU A 179 -10.40 26.86 20.61
C LEU A 179 -10.76 26.26 19.25
N PRO A 180 -10.10 26.66 18.16
CA PRO A 180 -10.32 26.06 16.85
C PRO A 180 -10.16 24.54 16.88
N LEU A 181 -11.08 23.81 16.22
CA LEU A 181 -11.09 22.34 16.16
C LEU A 181 -9.72 21.73 15.87
N CYS A 182 -8.99 22.34 14.93
CA CYS A 182 -7.68 21.89 14.50
C CYS A 182 -6.67 21.89 15.66
N LEU A 183 -6.71 22.90 16.54
CA LEU A 183 -5.83 22.98 17.70
C LEU A 183 -6.22 21.97 18.77
N GLN A 184 -7.53 21.77 19.00
CA GLN A 184 -8.01 20.75 19.92
C GLN A 184 -7.59 19.34 19.47
N MET A 185 -7.79 19.00 18.20
CA MET A 185 -7.34 17.73 17.62
C MET A 185 -5.83 17.54 17.76
N PHE A 186 -5.05 18.61 17.55
CA PHE A 186 -3.60 18.58 17.70
C PHE A 186 -3.17 18.34 19.15
N GLN A 187 -3.82 19.02 20.11
CA GLN A 187 -3.54 18.85 21.54
C GLN A 187 -3.86 17.43 22.02
N ILE A 188 -5.06 16.92 21.71
CA ILE A 188 -5.46 15.55 22.08
C ILE A 188 -4.46 14.55 21.51
N PHE A 189 -4.09 14.69 20.23
CA PHE A 189 -3.11 13.79 19.63
C PHE A 189 -1.73 13.89 20.31
N LYS A 190 -1.27 15.10 20.64
CA LYS A 190 0.04 15.32 21.26
C LYS A 190 0.14 14.71 22.65
N GLU A 191 -0.88 14.91 23.49
CA GLU A 191 -0.97 14.31 24.82
C GLU A 191 -0.93 12.78 24.73
N ARG A 192 -1.74 12.19 23.84
CA ARG A 192 -1.74 10.74 23.61
C ARG A 192 -0.42 10.24 23.06
N GLU A 193 0.20 10.97 22.15
CA GLU A 193 1.49 10.62 21.58
C GLU A 193 2.58 10.53 22.66
N GLU A 194 2.62 11.50 23.58
CA GLU A 194 3.58 11.53 24.68
C GLU A 194 3.38 10.38 25.66
N ASP A 195 2.12 10.12 26.06
CA ASP A 195 1.78 9.00 26.93
C ASP A 195 2.16 7.66 26.30
N LEU A 196 1.79 7.44 25.04
CA LEU A 196 2.11 6.22 24.31
C LEU A 196 3.62 6.03 24.18
N LYS A 197 4.37 7.09 23.84
CA LYS A 197 5.83 7.03 23.78
C LYS A 197 6.47 6.73 25.14
N ARG A 198 5.90 7.26 26.23
CA ARG A 198 6.37 6.98 27.60
C ARG A 198 6.14 5.50 27.96
N LEU A 199 4.94 4.99 27.70
CA LEU A 199 4.55 3.60 28.01
C LEU A 199 5.25 2.56 27.12
N SER A 200 5.67 2.95 25.91
CA SER A 200 6.30 2.03 24.96
C SER A 200 7.76 1.71 25.26
N ARG A 201 8.42 2.46 26.16
CA ARG A 201 9.84 2.25 26.46
C ARG A 201 10.06 0.84 27.03
N PRO A 202 11.12 0.12 26.58
CA PRO A 202 12.23 0.58 25.75
C PRO A 202 12.02 0.53 24.23
N LEU A 203 10.88 0.05 23.74
CA LEU A 203 10.59 -0.07 22.31
C LEU A 203 10.38 1.31 21.66
N ALA A 204 10.88 1.47 20.44
CA ALA A 204 10.65 2.68 19.65
C ALA A 204 9.21 2.70 19.12
N CYS A 205 8.43 3.70 19.53
CA CYS A 205 7.04 3.88 19.11
C CYS A 205 6.86 5.13 18.24
N THR A 206 6.20 4.95 17.08
CA THR A 206 5.80 6.04 16.19
C THR A 206 4.28 6.17 16.18
N CYS A 207 3.77 7.37 16.46
CA CYS A 207 2.34 7.62 16.55
C CYS A 207 1.82 8.36 15.31
N PHE A 208 0.61 8.01 14.87
CA PHE A 208 -0.11 8.72 13.81
C PHE A 208 -1.54 9.00 14.20
N ARG A 209 -2.02 10.19 13.86
CA ARG A 209 -3.46 10.50 13.82
C ARG A 209 -4.02 9.97 12.50
N THR A 210 -5.12 9.25 12.54
CA THR A 210 -5.69 8.62 11.35
C THR A 210 -7.20 8.73 11.29
N SER A 211 -7.73 8.91 10.09
CA SER A 211 -9.15 8.76 9.76
C SER A 211 -9.31 8.01 8.45
N ILE A 212 -10.41 7.27 8.30
CA ILE A 212 -10.77 6.63 7.02
C ILE A 212 -11.34 7.63 6.00
N TRP A 213 -11.65 8.85 6.43
CA TRP A 213 -12.30 9.87 5.60
C TRP A 213 -11.32 10.83 4.93
N ASP A 214 -10.04 10.80 5.31
CA ASP A 214 -9.01 11.71 4.82
C ASP A 214 -7.72 10.97 4.39
N GLU A 215 -6.72 11.72 3.96
CA GLU A 215 -5.43 11.21 3.51
C GLU A 215 -4.54 10.65 4.63
N THR A 216 -4.85 10.92 5.89
CA THR A 216 -3.95 10.60 7.02
C THR A 216 -3.74 9.09 7.18
N LEU A 217 -4.72 8.28 6.77
CA LEU A 217 -4.57 6.83 6.70
C LEU A 217 -3.47 6.40 5.73
N TYR A 218 -3.41 7.01 4.53
CA TYR A 218 -2.37 6.71 3.55
C TYR A 218 -1.00 7.14 4.06
N LYS A 219 -0.91 8.23 4.82
CA LYS A 219 0.32 8.67 5.47
C LYS A 219 0.88 7.62 6.42
N ALA A 220 0.04 7.15 7.34
CA ALA A 220 0.42 6.14 8.31
C ALA A 220 0.87 4.84 7.62
N TRP A 221 0.06 4.31 6.71
CA TRP A 221 0.39 3.06 6.01
C TRP A 221 1.60 3.18 5.08
N SER A 222 1.79 4.32 4.40
CA SER A 222 2.98 4.54 3.58
C SER A 222 4.24 4.53 4.45
N SER A 223 4.23 5.18 5.62
CA SER A 223 5.36 5.17 6.54
C SER A 223 5.64 3.78 7.11
N ILE A 224 4.60 3.04 7.50
CA ILE A 224 4.73 1.67 8.01
C ILE A 224 5.34 0.75 6.95
N VAL A 225 4.83 0.80 5.72
CA VAL A 225 5.31 -0.06 4.64
C VAL A 225 6.71 0.36 4.18
N TYR A 226 7.01 1.67 4.14
CA TYR A 226 8.35 2.19 3.83
C TYR A 226 9.42 1.56 4.75
N GLN A 227 9.13 1.43 6.04
CA GLN A 227 10.05 0.81 7.01
C GLN A 227 10.25 -0.71 6.84
N LEU A 228 9.40 -1.37 6.04
CA LEU A 228 9.48 -2.80 5.71
C LEU A 228 10.18 -3.05 4.37
N ILE A 229 10.38 -2.01 3.56
CA ILE A 229 10.97 -2.14 2.22
C ILE A 229 12.49 -2.31 2.34
N PRO A 230 13.05 -3.40 1.80
CA PRO A 230 14.50 -3.59 1.74
C PRO A 230 15.14 -2.62 0.75
N ASN A 231 16.41 -2.25 0.95
CA ASN A 231 17.22 -1.47 -0.01
C ASN A 231 16.61 -0.12 -0.42
N VAL A 232 15.82 0.51 0.44
CA VAL A 232 15.13 1.78 0.13
C VAL A 232 16.08 2.90 -0.30
N GLN A 233 17.30 2.93 0.24
CA GLN A 233 18.35 3.90 -0.13
C GLN A 233 18.77 3.77 -1.60
N GLN A 234 18.86 2.55 -2.12
CA GLN A 234 19.18 2.31 -3.53
C GLN A 234 18.03 2.77 -4.43
N LEU A 235 16.79 2.53 -3.99
CA LEU A 235 15.61 2.99 -4.71
C LEU A 235 15.57 4.51 -4.82
N GLU A 236 15.82 5.22 -3.71
CA GLU A 236 15.89 6.69 -3.69
C GLU A 236 17.00 7.25 -4.57
N THR A 237 18.18 6.61 -4.53
CA THR A 237 19.32 7.02 -5.38
C THR A 237 18.98 6.85 -6.85
N ASN A 238 18.38 5.71 -7.22
CA ASN A 238 17.99 5.45 -8.60
C ASN A 238 16.88 6.39 -9.07
N LEU A 239 15.91 6.70 -8.21
CA LEU A 239 14.82 7.63 -8.51
C LEU A 239 15.34 9.06 -8.68
N ARG A 240 16.32 9.47 -7.85
CA ARG A 240 17.01 10.75 -7.99
C ARG A 240 17.77 10.84 -9.31
N ASN A 241 18.54 9.81 -9.67
CA ASN A 241 19.25 9.78 -10.96
C ASN A 241 18.27 9.84 -12.13
N PHE A 242 17.16 9.10 -12.05
CA PHE A 242 16.10 9.16 -13.04
C PHE A 242 15.52 10.57 -13.18
N ALA A 243 15.15 11.20 -12.05
CA ALA A 243 14.59 12.54 -12.03
C ALA A 243 15.53 13.61 -12.60
N GLN A 244 16.84 13.49 -12.35
CA GLN A 244 17.86 14.37 -12.92
C GLN A 244 17.99 14.21 -14.43
N ILE A 245 17.93 12.98 -14.96
CA ILE A 245 18.03 12.71 -16.41
C ILE A 245 16.83 13.30 -17.18
N ILE A 246 15.65 13.27 -16.57
CA ILE A 246 14.43 13.83 -17.18
C ILE A 246 14.18 15.29 -16.81
N GLU A 247 15.08 15.90 -16.03
CA GLU A 247 14.96 17.27 -15.53
C GLU A 247 13.59 17.58 -14.88
N ALA A 248 13.03 16.60 -14.17
CA ALA A 248 11.74 16.76 -13.51
C ALA A 248 11.89 17.55 -12.20
N ASP A 249 10.92 18.43 -11.94
CA ASP A 249 10.83 19.10 -10.65
C ASP A 249 10.53 18.11 -9.54
N GLU A 250 9.77 17.07 -9.87
CA GLU A 250 9.38 16.05 -8.93
C GLU A 250 9.03 14.72 -9.58
N VAL A 251 9.40 13.63 -8.90
CA VAL A 251 9.01 12.28 -9.26
C VAL A 251 8.49 11.53 -8.04
N LEU A 252 7.33 10.89 -8.17
CA LEU A 252 6.73 10.02 -7.15
C LEU A 252 6.64 8.59 -7.67
N LEU A 253 6.98 7.63 -6.82
CA LEU A 253 6.83 6.21 -7.11
C LEU A 253 5.78 5.60 -6.18
N PHE A 254 4.77 4.98 -6.76
CA PHE A 254 3.65 4.37 -6.03
C PHE A 254 3.60 2.87 -6.26
N GLU A 255 3.14 2.12 -5.27
CA GLU A 255 2.83 0.71 -5.45
C GLU A 255 1.51 0.54 -6.22
N ARG A 256 1.47 -0.38 -7.18
CA ARG A 256 0.40 -0.47 -8.18
C ARG A 256 -0.98 -0.79 -7.60
N ALA A 257 -1.07 -1.69 -6.63
CA ALA A 257 -2.34 -2.14 -6.08
C ALA A 257 -2.92 -1.11 -5.09
N THR A 258 -2.11 -0.70 -4.13
CA THR A 258 -2.48 0.13 -2.98
C THR A 258 -2.40 1.62 -3.26
N PHE A 259 -1.57 2.04 -4.23
CA PHE A 259 -1.20 3.44 -4.46
C PHE A 259 -0.51 4.10 -3.27
N LEU A 260 0.10 3.31 -2.35
CA LEU A 260 0.97 3.86 -1.32
C LEU A 260 2.25 4.41 -1.95
N VAL A 261 2.74 5.52 -1.42
CA VAL A 261 3.99 6.15 -1.86
C VAL A 261 5.15 5.31 -1.34
N ILE A 262 6.02 4.88 -2.24
CA ILE A 262 7.21 4.09 -1.92
C ILE A 262 8.44 4.99 -1.78
N SER A 263 8.63 5.90 -2.74
CA SER A 263 9.78 6.79 -2.81
C SER A 263 9.42 8.04 -3.60
N HIS A 264 10.16 9.10 -3.37
CA HIS A 264 9.96 10.37 -4.06
C HIS A 264 11.30 11.09 -4.27
N TYR A 265 11.31 11.97 -5.26
CA TYR A 265 12.35 12.95 -5.49
C TYR A 265 11.69 14.32 -5.66
N GLN A 266 12.25 15.33 -5.02
CA GLN A 266 11.83 16.72 -5.16
C GLN A 266 13.06 17.59 -5.43
N CYS A 267 13.00 18.44 -6.44
CA CYS A 267 14.03 19.45 -6.72
C CYS A 267 13.88 20.66 -5.78
N LYS A 268 12.64 21.08 -5.53
CA LYS A 268 12.29 22.18 -4.63
C LYS A 268 11.25 21.72 -3.61
N GLU A 269 11.43 22.14 -2.37
CA GLU A 269 10.46 21.90 -1.32
C GLU A 269 9.14 22.61 -1.66
N GLN A 270 8.04 21.88 -1.52
CA GLN A 270 6.70 22.34 -1.89
C GLN A 270 5.94 22.79 -0.65
N ARG A 271 4.98 23.72 -0.83
CA ARG A 271 4.20 24.30 0.28
C ARG A 271 3.38 23.28 1.06
N ASP A 272 2.86 22.24 0.39
CA ASP A 272 2.01 21.22 1.00
C ASP A 272 2.82 19.95 1.33
N ALA A 273 3.07 19.71 2.61
CA ALA A 273 3.79 18.53 3.07
C ALA A 273 2.96 17.23 3.02
N HIS A 274 1.64 17.28 2.79
CA HIS A 274 0.73 16.12 2.79
C HIS A 274 0.19 15.76 1.40
N ARG A 275 0.76 16.38 0.37
CA ARG A 275 0.30 16.20 -1.01
C ARG A 275 0.51 14.78 -1.55
N PHE A 276 1.54 14.05 -1.09
CA PHE A 276 1.78 12.69 -1.58
C PHE A 276 0.63 11.75 -1.22
N GLU A 277 0.13 11.89 0.00
CA GLU A 277 -0.96 11.10 0.52
C GLU A 277 -2.31 11.54 -0.04
N LYS A 278 -2.48 12.85 -0.25
CA LYS A 278 -3.63 13.38 -1.01
C LYS A 278 -3.68 12.81 -2.43
N ILE A 279 -2.55 12.82 -3.15
CA ILE A 279 -2.44 12.23 -4.50
C ILE A 279 -2.78 10.74 -4.47
N SER A 280 -2.23 10.00 -3.50
CA SER A 280 -2.53 8.58 -3.31
C SER A 280 -4.02 8.33 -3.13
N ASN A 281 -4.68 9.12 -2.28
CA ASN A 281 -6.11 9.02 -2.04
C ASN A 281 -6.93 9.38 -3.31
N ILE A 282 -6.61 10.49 -3.97
CA ILE A 282 -7.29 10.94 -5.20
C ILE A 282 -7.21 9.87 -6.29
N ILE A 283 -6.00 9.38 -6.59
CA ILE A 283 -5.82 8.38 -7.66
C ILE A 283 -6.49 7.06 -7.28
N LYS A 284 -6.44 6.65 -6.00
CA LYS A 284 -7.16 5.46 -5.55
C LYS A 284 -8.67 5.62 -5.77
N GLN A 285 -9.27 6.72 -5.35
CA GLN A 285 -10.71 6.97 -5.57
C GLN A 285 -11.06 6.99 -7.08
N PHE A 286 -10.19 7.58 -7.90
CA PHE A 286 -10.36 7.57 -9.36
C PHE A 286 -10.30 6.14 -9.91
N LYS A 287 -9.31 5.34 -9.52
CA LYS A 287 -9.18 3.92 -9.92
C LYS A 287 -10.39 3.08 -9.51
N LEU A 288 -10.94 3.31 -8.32
CA LEU A 288 -12.17 2.67 -7.87
C LEU A 288 -13.39 3.08 -8.70
N SER A 289 -13.41 4.32 -9.18
CA SER A 289 -14.46 4.82 -10.07
C SER A 289 -14.36 4.20 -11.46
N CYS A 290 -13.14 4.08 -12.02
CA CYS A 290 -12.92 3.35 -13.28
C CYS A 290 -13.35 1.88 -13.18
N SER A 291 -13.05 1.23 -12.05
CA SER A 291 -13.39 -0.20 -11.84
C SER A 291 -14.91 -0.43 -11.85
N LYS A 292 -15.71 0.53 -11.39
CA LYS A 292 -17.19 0.47 -11.49
C LYS A 292 -17.70 0.55 -12.93
N LEU A 293 -16.91 1.16 -13.83
CA LEU A 293 -17.18 1.22 -15.26
C LEU A 293 -16.57 0.03 -16.03
N ALA A 294 -16.10 -1.00 -15.32
CA ALA A 294 -15.41 -2.16 -15.88
C ALA A 294 -14.14 -1.80 -16.69
N ALA A 295 -13.52 -0.66 -16.41
CA ALA A 295 -12.27 -0.21 -17.03
C ALA A 295 -11.13 -0.15 -16.01
N SER A 296 -9.90 -0.46 -16.45
CA SER A 296 -8.70 -0.32 -15.64
C SER A 296 -8.00 1.00 -15.89
N PHE A 297 -7.59 1.68 -14.82
CA PHE A 297 -6.75 2.88 -14.91
C PHE A 297 -5.38 2.54 -15.51
N GLN A 298 -5.02 3.16 -16.64
CA GLN A 298 -3.72 2.96 -17.30
C GLN A 298 -2.79 4.15 -17.09
N SER A 299 -3.18 5.34 -17.52
CA SER A 299 -2.38 6.56 -17.37
C SER A 299 -3.27 7.78 -17.20
N MET A 300 -2.69 8.88 -16.72
CA MET A 300 -3.33 10.18 -16.59
C MET A 300 -2.33 11.28 -16.92
N GLU A 301 -2.79 12.27 -17.69
CA GLU A 301 -2.03 13.48 -18.00
C GLU A 301 -2.84 14.69 -17.58
N VAL A 302 -2.23 15.57 -16.79
CA VAL A 302 -2.83 16.81 -16.30
C VAL A 302 -1.91 17.95 -16.66
N ARG A 303 -2.41 18.93 -17.42
CA ARG A 303 -1.65 20.13 -17.80
C ARG A 303 -2.35 21.38 -17.30
N ASN A 304 -1.56 22.33 -16.86
CA ASN A 304 -1.97 23.69 -16.58
C ASN A 304 -0.93 24.68 -17.13
N SER A 305 -1.20 25.97 -17.05
CA SER A 305 -0.25 27.03 -17.44
C SER A 305 1.08 26.97 -16.69
N ASN A 306 1.08 26.40 -15.49
CA ASN A 306 2.22 26.43 -14.57
C ASN A 306 2.97 25.10 -14.45
N PHE A 307 2.33 23.98 -14.79
CA PHE A 307 2.95 22.66 -14.69
C PHE A 307 2.23 21.62 -15.56
N ALA A 308 2.93 20.53 -15.87
CA ALA A 308 2.40 19.31 -16.43
C ALA A 308 2.73 18.13 -15.49
N ALA A 309 1.73 17.29 -15.21
CA ALA A 309 1.88 16.08 -14.42
C ALA A 309 1.46 14.85 -15.25
N PHE A 310 2.29 13.82 -15.21
CA PHE A 310 2.08 12.57 -15.94
C PHE A 310 2.10 11.42 -14.94
N ILE A 311 1.07 10.57 -14.96
CA ILE A 311 0.99 9.35 -14.17
C ILE A 311 0.89 8.19 -15.13
N ASP A 312 1.83 7.24 -15.05
CA ASP A 312 1.84 6.06 -15.92
C ASP A 312 2.39 4.83 -15.18
N VAL A 313 2.09 3.65 -15.72
CA VAL A 313 2.64 2.38 -15.25
C VAL A 313 4.14 2.37 -15.53
N PHE A 314 4.95 2.23 -14.47
CA PHE A 314 6.41 2.20 -14.57
C PHE A 314 6.94 0.76 -14.63
N THR A 315 6.43 -0.10 -13.76
CA THR A 315 6.74 -1.54 -13.74
C THR A 315 5.46 -2.34 -13.56
N SER A 316 5.54 -3.67 -13.60
CA SER A 316 4.40 -4.53 -13.28
C SER A 316 3.80 -4.25 -11.89
N ASN A 317 4.59 -3.69 -10.97
CA ASN A 317 4.25 -3.48 -9.56
C ASN A 317 4.22 -2.00 -9.14
N THR A 318 4.53 -1.04 -10.02
CA THR A 318 4.63 0.38 -9.65
C THR A 318 4.04 1.33 -10.69
N TYR A 319 3.46 2.44 -10.22
CA TYR A 319 3.20 3.63 -11.02
C TYR A 319 4.27 4.69 -10.74
N VAL A 320 4.57 5.50 -11.75
CA VAL A 320 5.38 6.70 -11.59
C VAL A 320 4.52 7.92 -11.88
N MET A 321 4.70 8.98 -11.10
CA MET A 321 4.20 10.31 -11.40
C MET A 321 5.37 11.26 -11.59
N VAL A 322 5.35 12.03 -12.67
CA VAL A 322 6.37 13.02 -13.00
C VAL A 322 5.71 14.38 -13.10
N ILE A 323 6.28 15.39 -12.43
CA ILE A 323 5.80 16.78 -12.47
C ILE A 323 6.91 17.66 -13.06
N MET A 324 6.53 18.52 -14.00
CA MET A 324 7.42 19.47 -14.67
C MET A 324 6.75 20.85 -14.75
N SER A 325 7.51 21.90 -14.49
CA SER A 325 7.05 23.30 -14.55
C SER A 325 7.00 23.85 -15.97
N ASP A 326 7.73 23.26 -16.92
CA ASP A 326 7.67 23.65 -18.33
C ASP A 326 6.61 22.81 -19.09
N PRO A 327 5.44 23.38 -19.43
CA PRO A 327 4.38 22.68 -20.14
C PRO A 327 4.67 22.51 -21.65
N SER A 328 5.68 23.21 -22.18
CA SER A 328 6.02 23.22 -23.61
C SER A 328 6.80 21.97 -24.04
N ILE A 329 7.39 21.25 -23.08
CA ILE A 329 8.17 20.04 -23.36
C ILE A 329 7.24 18.85 -23.68
N ARG A 330 6.68 18.86 -24.88
CA ARG A 330 5.81 17.79 -25.42
C ARG A 330 6.55 16.47 -25.65
N GLU A 331 7.86 16.49 -25.81
CA GLU A 331 8.67 15.31 -26.17
C GLU A 331 8.81 14.27 -25.05
N TYR A 332 8.57 14.62 -23.78
CA TYR A 332 8.73 13.67 -22.67
C TYR A 332 7.56 12.71 -22.46
N ALA A 333 6.34 13.03 -22.93
CA ALA A 333 5.21 12.10 -22.91
C ALA A 333 5.49 10.85 -23.81
N LEU A 334 6.17 11.07 -24.94
CA LEU A 334 6.71 10.01 -25.81
C LEU A 334 7.89 9.27 -25.18
N LEU A 335 8.61 9.92 -24.28
CA LEU A 335 9.83 9.45 -23.64
C LEU A 335 9.53 8.67 -22.35
N CYS A 336 8.38 8.88 -21.71
CA CYS A 336 7.85 8.07 -20.61
C CYS A 336 7.20 6.78 -21.12
N SER A 337 6.37 6.88 -22.17
CA SER A 337 5.87 5.72 -22.92
C SER A 337 6.99 4.96 -23.65
N SER A 338 8.06 5.65 -24.07
CA SER A 338 9.32 5.04 -24.52
C SER A 338 10.37 4.85 -23.42
N CYS A 339 10.11 5.12 -22.13
CA CYS A 339 11.14 4.91 -21.09
C CYS A 339 11.38 3.41 -20.89
N SER A 340 10.29 2.63 -21.00
CA SER A 340 10.34 1.19 -21.22
C SER A 340 11.24 0.81 -22.41
N LEU A 341 11.20 1.57 -23.50
CA LEU A 341 12.01 1.38 -24.72
C LEU A 341 13.46 1.94 -24.64
N LYS A 342 13.74 2.98 -23.85
CA LYS A 342 15.10 3.54 -23.65
C LYS A 342 15.92 2.68 -22.69
N LEU A 343 15.29 2.11 -21.64
CA LEU A 343 15.86 1.02 -20.85
C LEU A 343 16.16 -0.23 -21.70
N LEU A 344 15.34 -0.50 -22.73
CA LEU A 344 15.57 -1.54 -23.73
C LEU A 344 16.62 -1.18 -24.80
N ARG A 345 16.77 0.09 -25.21
CA ARG A 345 17.83 0.55 -26.14
C ARG A 345 19.21 0.64 -25.49
N LEU A 346 19.29 0.83 -24.18
CA LEU A 346 20.53 0.68 -23.41
C LEU A 346 21.06 -0.76 -23.42
N ARG A 347 20.24 -1.77 -23.78
CA ARG A 347 20.71 -3.14 -24.10
C ARG A 347 21.32 -3.26 -25.50
N SER A 348 20.95 -2.42 -26.47
CA SER A 348 21.39 -2.55 -27.86
C SER A 348 22.58 -1.67 -28.26
N SER A 349 22.96 -0.68 -27.44
CA SER A 349 24.07 0.24 -27.73
C SER A 349 25.35 -0.03 -26.92
N THR A 350 25.51 -1.22 -26.33
CA THR A 350 26.79 -1.63 -25.72
C THR A 350 27.63 -2.43 -26.71
N SER A 351 28.12 -1.77 -27.76
CA SER A 351 29.40 -2.18 -28.34
C SER A 351 30.50 -1.71 -27.39
N ALA A 352 30.99 -2.66 -26.58
CA ALA A 352 32.30 -2.73 -25.96
C ALA A 352 32.92 -1.42 -25.40
N THR A 353 32.81 -1.22 -24.08
CA THR A 353 33.92 -0.72 -23.25
C THR A 353 33.85 -1.41 -21.87
N PRO A 354 34.94 -2.05 -21.39
CA PRO A 354 34.94 -2.75 -20.11
C PRO A 354 35.18 -1.75 -18.97
N GLY A 355 34.16 -1.45 -18.16
CA GLY A 355 34.39 -0.71 -16.91
C GLY A 355 33.26 0.07 -16.24
N SER A 356 32.02 0.06 -16.74
CA SER A 356 30.94 0.86 -16.11
C SER A 356 29.75 0.04 -15.60
N THR A 357 29.26 0.50 -14.45
CA THR A 357 28.34 -0.06 -13.46
C THR A 357 26.87 -0.16 -13.92
N LEU A 358 26.61 -0.77 -15.09
CA LEU A 358 25.26 -0.96 -15.64
C LEU A 358 24.68 -2.38 -15.49
N ARG A 359 25.40 -3.31 -14.83
CA ARG A 359 25.01 -4.74 -14.73
C ARG A 359 23.88 -5.07 -13.74
N ASN A 360 23.38 -4.13 -12.93
CA ASN A 360 22.45 -4.45 -11.83
C ASN A 360 20.95 -4.33 -12.14
N TRP A 361 20.56 -3.90 -13.34
CA TRP A 361 19.14 -3.73 -13.69
C TRP A 361 18.45 -5.03 -14.16
N SER A 362 19.23 -6.07 -14.49
CA SER A 362 18.70 -7.37 -14.94
C SER A 362 18.04 -8.20 -13.83
N ALA A 363 18.27 -7.87 -12.55
CA ALA A 363 17.70 -8.61 -11.43
C ALA A 363 16.20 -8.33 -11.19
N TRP A 364 15.63 -7.33 -11.87
CA TRP A 364 14.24 -6.89 -11.70
C TRP A 364 13.32 -7.25 -12.87
N MET A 365 13.87 -7.83 -13.94
CA MET A 365 13.11 -8.23 -15.13
C MET A 365 13.05 -9.74 -15.23
N ASP A 366 11.84 -10.31 -15.12
CA ASP A 366 11.58 -11.70 -15.48
C ASP A 366 11.84 -11.87 -16.99
N PRO A 367 12.77 -12.76 -17.41
CA PRO A 367 13.13 -12.95 -18.81
C PRO A 367 11.97 -13.45 -19.69
N ASN A 368 10.85 -13.90 -19.12
CA ASN A 368 9.70 -14.41 -19.86
C ASN A 368 8.64 -13.36 -20.23
N THR A 369 8.85 -12.07 -19.89
CA THR A 369 7.89 -11.01 -20.24
C THR A 369 8.17 -10.49 -21.65
N ALA A 370 7.89 -11.31 -22.67
CA ALA A 370 7.89 -10.86 -24.06
C ALA A 370 6.77 -9.82 -24.25
N CYS A 371 7.16 -8.59 -24.51
CA CYS A 371 6.23 -7.49 -24.80
C CYS A 371 5.58 -7.74 -26.17
N THR A 372 4.31 -8.15 -26.20
CA THR A 372 3.52 -8.43 -27.41
C THR A 372 2.91 -7.18 -28.05
N CYS A 373 3.57 -6.01 -27.94
CA CYS A 373 3.03 -4.78 -28.51
C CYS A 373 3.34 -4.65 -30.01
N ALA A 374 2.28 -4.56 -30.82
CA ALA A 374 2.26 -4.38 -32.28
C ALA A 374 2.95 -3.11 -32.81
N CYS A 375 3.54 -2.27 -31.94
CA CYS A 375 4.28 -1.07 -32.32
C CYS A 375 5.65 -1.34 -32.97
N ALA A 376 6.21 -2.55 -32.82
CA ALA A 376 7.53 -2.87 -33.39
C ALA A 376 7.59 -2.85 -34.93
N ARG A 377 6.45 -2.97 -35.63
CA ARG A 377 6.43 -3.00 -37.11
C ARG A 377 6.42 -1.61 -37.77
N ARG A 378 6.15 -0.53 -37.04
CA ARG A 378 6.08 0.82 -37.64
C ARG A 378 7.41 1.57 -37.67
N ALA A 379 8.42 1.10 -36.95
CA ALA A 379 9.73 1.73 -36.87
C ALA A 379 10.68 1.37 -38.03
N GLN A 380 10.34 0.36 -38.86
CA GLN A 380 11.18 -0.05 -39.99
C GLN A 380 11.02 0.80 -41.26
N HIS A 381 10.05 1.73 -41.30
CA HIS A 381 9.78 2.54 -42.51
C HIS A 381 10.47 3.91 -42.56
N PHE A 382 11.21 4.32 -41.51
CA PHE A 382 11.79 5.68 -41.43
C PHE A 382 13.33 5.73 -41.54
N THR A 383 14.00 4.64 -41.89
CA THR A 383 15.48 4.61 -42.00
C THR A 383 15.95 4.07 -43.33
N SER A 384 15.67 4.79 -44.42
CA SER A 384 16.41 4.62 -45.68
C SER A 384 16.28 5.84 -46.60
N THR A 385 17.03 6.89 -46.31
CA THR A 385 17.43 7.90 -47.30
C THR A 385 18.91 8.21 -47.12
N PRO A 386 19.79 7.92 -48.09
CA PRO A 386 21.21 8.24 -48.00
C PRO A 386 21.47 9.73 -48.30
N PRO A 387 22.56 10.33 -47.79
CA PRO A 387 22.85 11.74 -48.00
C PRO A 387 23.32 11.99 -49.44
N ALA A 388 22.81 13.06 -50.04
CA ALA A 388 23.21 13.56 -51.34
C ALA A 388 24.64 14.15 -51.28
N GLN A 389 25.48 13.79 -52.25
CA GLN A 389 26.78 14.42 -52.50
C GLN A 389 26.56 15.74 -53.26
N SER A 390 27.09 16.84 -52.72
CA SER A 390 27.26 18.11 -53.44
C SER A 390 28.54 18.07 -54.27
N GLY A 391 28.45 18.52 -55.53
CA GLY A 391 29.56 18.57 -56.49
C GLY A 391 30.50 19.75 -56.33
#